data_AF-W7TW06-F1
#
_entry.id   AF-W7TW06-F1
#
_cell.length_a   1.000
_cell.length_b   1.000
_cell.length_c   1.000
_cell.angle_alpha   90.00
_cell.angle_beta   90.00
_cell.angle_gamma   90.00
#
_symmetry.space_group_name_H-M   'P 1'
#
loop_
_entity.id
_entity.type
_entity.pdbx_description
1 polymer ?
#
loop_
_entity_poly.entity_id
_entity_poly.type
_entity_poly.pdbx_seq_one_letter_code
_entity_poly.pdbx_strand_id
1 'polypeptide(L)'
;MFGTSLKTSLLVKRLKQVTVKVEKKKWVRIIEGCDPGMNFDFEHEDASNLEFGKALTGNAPVLFNAEVAVLLENRRKEYEEKGLRVPEALTLTLEYCKTFGGVKPADDEGTNQYLTNLRQVLEQWEFGDSEDVPYKKSLHPFEVAALANLMTTSSDRDEACALIPSLRRTDKLGDRFTEDQIDAILENFQNVLLGLQQGPGAGGGDAVGHEMDGMGEGEEDVVDSSGIQEDDDL
;
A
#
# COMPACT_ATOMS: atom_id res chain seq x y z
N MET A 1 51.77 4.62 18.27
CA MET A 1 50.95 3.41 18.18
C MET A 1 49.70 3.62 19.01
N PHE A 2 48.55 3.32 18.41
CA PHE A 2 47.19 3.57 18.87
C PHE A 2 46.83 2.80 20.14
N GLY A 3 45.87 3.29 20.93
CA GLY A 3 45.23 2.47 21.97
C GLY A 3 44.39 3.17 23.04
N THR A 4 43.61 4.22 22.75
CA THR A 4 42.54 4.64 23.67
C THR A 4 41.27 3.85 23.36
N SER A 5 41.03 2.78 24.13
CA SER A 5 39.78 2.02 24.13
C SER A 5 38.66 2.87 24.72
N LEU A 6 37.88 3.52 23.86
CA LEU A 6 36.59 4.12 24.22
C LEU A 6 35.57 3.00 24.37
N LYS A 7 35.31 2.62 25.63
CA LYS A 7 34.13 1.82 25.97
C LYS A 7 32.90 2.72 25.85
N THR A 8 32.20 2.63 24.72
CA THR A 8 30.85 3.18 24.54
C THR A 8 29.89 2.41 25.45
N SER A 9 29.65 2.92 26.66
CA SER A 9 28.55 2.42 27.49
C SER A 9 27.25 2.84 26.84
N LEU A 10 26.47 1.86 26.35
CA LEU A 10 25.06 2.03 26.01
C LEU A 10 24.33 2.61 27.22
N LEU A 11 24.10 3.92 27.21
CA LEU A 11 23.15 4.57 28.10
C LEU A 11 21.76 4.36 27.50
N VAL A 12 21.22 3.16 27.70
CA VAL A 12 19.78 2.91 27.58
C VAL A 12 19.11 3.81 28.62
N LYS A 13 18.65 5.00 28.21
CA LYS A 13 17.78 5.83 29.04
C LYS A 13 16.51 5.01 29.29
N ARG A 14 16.41 4.44 30.50
CA ARG A 14 15.20 3.75 30.97
C ARG A 14 14.02 4.71 30.78
N LEU A 15 13.06 4.32 29.94
CA LEU A 15 11.71 4.90 29.93
C LEU A 15 11.19 4.93 31.36
N LYS A 16 10.88 6.12 31.89
CA LYS A 16 10.33 6.26 33.23
C LYS A 16 8.88 5.78 33.18
N GLN A 17 8.67 4.51 33.54
CA GLN A 17 7.33 3.97 33.75
C GLN A 17 6.79 4.54 35.06
N VAL A 18 5.71 5.31 34.98
CA VAL A 18 4.98 5.79 36.17
C VAL A 18 3.68 5.03 36.26
N THR A 19 3.48 4.32 37.37
CA THR A 19 2.21 3.64 37.65
C THR A 19 1.36 4.57 38.48
N VAL A 20 0.19 4.96 37.97
CA VAL A 20 -0.75 5.83 38.69
C VAL A 20 -2.00 5.03 39.02
N LYS A 21 -2.46 5.14 40.26
CA LYS A 21 -3.71 4.54 40.72
C LYS A 21 -4.85 5.50 40.39
N VAL A 22 -5.68 5.12 39.43
CA VAL A 22 -6.91 5.86 39.11
C VAL A 22 -8.07 5.23 39.89
N GLU A 23 -9.05 6.04 40.29
CA GLU A 23 -10.21 5.64 41.09
C GLU A 23 -10.85 4.35 40.58
N LYS A 24 -11.33 3.51 41.53
CA LYS A 24 -11.82 2.13 41.33
C LYS A 24 -10.73 1.06 41.06
N LYS A 25 -9.57 1.17 41.71
CA LYS A 25 -8.52 0.11 41.79
C LYS A 25 -7.87 -0.29 40.45
N LYS A 26 -8.03 0.49 39.38
CA LYS A 26 -7.32 0.24 38.12
C LYS A 26 -5.96 0.93 38.15
N TRP A 27 -4.89 0.14 38.03
CA TRP A 27 -3.55 0.66 37.84
C TRP A 27 -3.34 0.93 36.36
N VAL A 28 -3.01 2.16 36.00
CA VAL A 28 -2.68 2.53 34.62
C VAL A 28 -1.20 2.78 34.54
N ARG A 29 -0.53 2.15 33.57
CA ARG A 29 0.86 2.44 33.21
C ARG A 29 0.83 3.63 32.27
N ILE A 30 1.37 4.76 32.70
CA ILE A 30 1.51 5.93 31.85
C ILE A 30 2.94 5.92 31.31
N ILE A 31 3.05 5.87 29.97
CA ILE A 31 4.30 6.14 29.26
C ILE A 31 4.31 7.65 28.97
N GLU A 32 5.37 8.34 29.38
CA GLU A 32 5.55 9.77 29.13
C GLU A 32 5.39 10.04 27.61
N GLY A 33 4.37 10.84 27.23
CA GLY A 33 4.07 11.19 25.84
C GLY A 33 2.84 10.52 25.23
N CYS A 34 2.19 9.57 25.91
CA CYS A 34 0.90 9.01 25.49
C CYS A 34 -0.27 9.75 26.15
N ASP A 35 -1.36 9.97 25.40
CA ASP A 35 -2.60 10.52 25.93
C ASP A 35 -3.13 9.63 27.07
N PRO A 36 -3.32 10.15 28.29
CA PRO A 36 -3.81 9.37 29.44
C PRO A 36 -5.23 8.80 29.25
N GLY A 37 -5.96 9.21 28.19
CA GLY A 37 -7.24 8.61 27.79
C GLY A 37 -7.13 7.30 27.00
N MET A 38 -5.95 6.93 26.50
CA MET A 38 -5.74 5.66 25.81
C MET A 38 -5.62 4.52 26.84
N ASN A 39 -6.74 3.86 27.09
CA ASN A 39 -6.79 2.61 27.86
C ASN A 39 -6.20 1.49 26.97
N PHE A 40 -4.89 1.30 27.04
CA PHE A 40 -4.23 0.17 26.39
C PHE A 40 -4.54 -1.10 27.18
N ASP A 41 -5.59 -1.81 26.73
CA ASP A 41 -5.91 -3.14 27.20
C ASP A 41 -5.05 -4.14 26.41
N PHE A 42 -3.77 -4.23 26.79
CA PHE A 42 -2.77 -5.05 26.11
C PHE A 42 -3.01 -6.56 26.23
N GLU A 43 -4.03 -7.01 26.98
CA GLU A 43 -4.15 -8.41 27.36
C GLU A 43 -4.58 -9.35 26.22
N HIS A 44 -4.93 -8.84 25.03
CA HIS A 44 -5.37 -9.65 23.89
C HIS A 44 -5.04 -9.05 22.51
N GLU A 45 -3.87 -8.41 22.32
CA GLU A 45 -3.44 -7.92 21.00
C GLU A 45 -2.58 -8.95 20.25
N ASP A 46 -2.98 -9.29 19.03
CA ASP A 46 -2.28 -10.21 18.13
C ASP A 46 -2.44 -9.76 16.67
N ALA A 47 -1.40 -9.11 16.14
CA ALA A 47 -1.38 -8.64 14.76
C ALA A 47 -1.46 -9.78 13.73
N SER A 48 -1.00 -11.00 14.07
CA SER A 48 -1.12 -12.16 13.19
C SER A 48 -2.58 -12.61 13.00
N ASN A 49 -3.44 -12.28 13.97
CA ASN A 49 -4.87 -12.53 13.95
C ASN A 49 -5.71 -11.27 13.71
N LEU A 50 -5.09 -10.13 13.36
CA LEU A 50 -5.75 -8.82 13.22
C LEU A 50 -6.48 -8.36 14.47
N GLU A 51 -5.99 -8.76 15.65
CA GLU A 51 -6.51 -8.36 16.95
C GLU A 51 -5.71 -7.16 17.45
N PHE A 52 -6.31 -5.97 17.36
CA PHE A 52 -5.68 -4.72 17.78
C PHE A 52 -6.46 -4.08 18.93
N GLY A 53 -5.75 -3.35 19.79
CA GLY A 53 -6.38 -2.61 20.88
C GLY A 53 -7.39 -1.58 20.39
N LYS A 54 -8.26 -1.12 21.29
CA LYS A 54 -9.38 -0.22 20.98
C LYS A 54 -8.97 1.09 20.28
N ALA A 55 -7.75 1.56 20.52
CA ALA A 55 -7.19 2.74 19.88
C ALA A 55 -6.91 2.55 18.38
N LEU A 56 -6.75 1.29 17.95
CA LEU A 56 -6.42 0.87 16.59
C LEU A 56 -7.56 0.06 15.94
N THR A 57 -8.67 -0.13 16.65
CA THR A 57 -9.88 -0.78 16.10
C THR A 57 -10.62 0.19 15.16
N GLY A 58 -11.10 -0.31 14.01
CA GLY A 58 -11.82 0.47 12.99
C GLY A 58 -10.93 0.81 11.78
N ASN A 59 -11.32 1.82 10.98
CA ASN A 59 -10.51 2.33 9.86
C ASN A 59 -9.38 3.26 10.35
N ALA A 60 -8.59 2.81 11.34
CA ALA A 60 -7.41 3.54 11.76
C ALA A 60 -6.47 3.68 10.55
N PRO A 61 -6.07 4.91 10.17
CA PRO A 61 -5.24 5.12 9.00
C PRO A 61 -3.86 4.50 9.24
N VAL A 62 -3.42 3.70 8.28
CA VAL A 62 -2.07 3.12 8.26
C VAL A 62 -1.17 3.91 7.33
N LEU A 63 0.12 3.98 7.65
CA LEU A 63 1.12 4.64 6.83
C LEU A 63 2.20 3.65 6.40
N PHE A 64 2.63 3.77 5.15
CA PHE A 64 3.79 3.07 4.62
C PHE A 64 5.08 3.74 5.12
N ASN A 65 6.17 2.99 5.22
CA ASN A 65 7.47 3.54 5.60
C ASN A 65 7.87 4.70 4.70
N ALA A 66 7.61 4.60 3.39
CA ALA A 66 7.86 5.68 2.44
C ALA A 66 6.99 6.93 2.67
N GLU A 67 5.70 6.78 3.00
CA GLU A 67 4.85 7.93 3.37
C GLU A 67 5.34 8.62 4.64
N VAL A 68 5.72 7.82 5.65
CA VAL A 68 6.31 8.35 6.88
C VAL A 68 7.60 9.11 6.58
N ALA A 69 8.45 8.63 5.67
CA ALA A 69 9.66 9.33 5.27
C ALA A 69 9.35 10.72 4.69
N VAL A 70 8.37 10.83 3.79
CA VAL A 70 7.94 12.12 3.19
C VAL A 70 7.42 13.07 4.27
N LEU A 71 6.54 12.58 5.16
CA LEU A 71 5.97 13.38 6.25
C LEU A 71 7.04 13.89 7.22
N LEU A 72 7.98 13.01 7.62
CA LEU A 72 9.04 13.36 8.55
C LEU A 72 10.08 14.29 7.93
N GLU A 73 10.36 14.16 6.62
CA GLU A 73 11.23 15.09 5.89
C GLU A 73 10.64 16.50 5.87
N ASN A 74 9.35 16.62 5.52
CA ASN A 74 8.64 17.90 5.56
C ASN A 74 8.64 18.49 6.96
N ARG A 75 8.37 17.67 7.98
CA ARG A 75 8.42 18.11 9.36
C ARG A 75 9.82 18.57 9.77
N ARG A 76 10.89 17.88 9.34
CA ARG A 76 12.28 18.28 9.61
C ARG A 76 12.58 19.66 9.04
N LYS A 77 12.21 19.91 7.78
CA LYS A 77 12.38 21.21 7.11
C LYS A 77 11.70 22.34 7.91
N GLU A 78 10.48 22.12 8.42
CA GLU A 78 9.81 23.12 9.26
C GLU A 78 10.56 23.43 10.57
N TYR A 79 11.21 22.44 11.19
CA TYR A 79 12.03 22.69 12.39
C TYR A 79 13.24 23.56 12.02
N GLU A 80 13.91 23.24 10.92
CA GLU A 80 15.08 23.98 10.41
C GLU A 80 14.70 25.43 10.07
N GLU A 81 13.60 25.66 9.36
CA GLU A 81 13.08 26.99 9.00
C GLU A 81 12.71 27.84 10.23
N LYS A 82 12.17 27.21 11.27
CA LYS A 82 11.82 27.87 12.53
C LYS A 82 13.02 28.05 13.46
N GLY A 83 14.21 27.60 13.08
CA GLY A 83 15.42 27.61 13.93
C GLY A 83 15.27 26.73 15.18
N LEU A 84 14.37 25.75 15.16
CA LEU A 84 14.12 24.84 16.26
C LEU A 84 15.03 23.61 16.15
N ARG A 85 15.41 23.07 17.31
CA ARG A 85 16.15 21.81 17.36
C ARG A 85 15.27 20.65 16.92
N VAL A 86 15.73 19.89 15.92
CA VAL A 86 15.08 18.65 15.47
C VAL A 86 15.15 17.58 16.57
N PRO A 87 14.03 16.94 16.95
CA PRO A 87 14.04 15.83 17.89
C PRO A 87 14.85 14.63 17.38
N GLU A 88 15.63 13.99 18.25
CA GLU A 88 16.44 12.81 17.89
C GLU A 88 15.60 11.66 17.35
N ALA A 89 14.43 11.41 17.96
CA ALA A 89 13.49 10.39 17.47
C ALA A 89 13.00 10.67 16.04
N LEU A 90 12.83 11.94 15.67
CA LEU A 90 12.46 12.29 14.29
C LEU A 90 13.58 11.89 13.32
N THR A 91 14.82 12.25 13.64
CA THR A 91 15.98 11.93 12.79
C THR A 91 16.16 10.43 12.62
N LEU A 92 16.10 9.66 13.71
CA LEU A 92 16.28 8.20 13.67
C LEU A 92 15.15 7.50 12.89
N THR A 93 13.89 7.89 13.11
CA THR A 93 12.77 7.31 12.38
C THR A 93 12.82 7.68 10.90
N LEU A 94 13.18 8.92 10.56
CA LEU A 94 13.35 9.35 9.17
C LEU A 94 14.44 8.53 8.45
N GLU A 95 15.58 8.29 9.09
CA GLU A 95 16.67 7.49 8.53
C GLU A 95 16.25 6.03 8.30
N TYR A 96 15.55 5.45 9.27
CA TYR A 96 14.95 4.12 9.15
C TYR A 96 13.98 4.05 7.96
N CYS A 97 13.01 4.97 7.90
CA CYS A 97 12.00 5.00 6.84
C CYS A 97 12.59 5.25 5.46
N LYS A 98 13.69 6.03 5.34
CA LYS A 98 14.42 6.19 4.06
C LYS A 98 15.15 4.93 3.63
N THR A 99 15.66 4.16 4.58
CA THR A 99 16.41 2.92 4.29
C THR A 99 15.47 1.76 3.94
N PHE A 100 14.34 1.65 4.64
CA PHE A 100 13.38 0.54 4.52
C PHE A 100 12.04 0.96 3.89
N GLY A 101 12.02 2.09 3.18
CA GLY A 101 10.82 2.60 2.52
C GLY A 101 10.40 1.79 1.31
N GLY A 102 11.24 0.88 0.81
CA GLY A 102 10.98 0.05 -0.38
C GLY A 102 11.02 0.83 -1.71
N VAL A 103 10.66 2.10 -1.69
CA VAL A 103 10.67 3.02 -2.82
C VAL A 103 12.00 3.75 -2.85
N LYS A 104 12.65 3.77 -4.02
CA LYS A 104 13.72 4.73 -4.31
C LYS A 104 13.10 5.87 -5.12
N PRO A 105 12.89 7.05 -4.53
CA PRO A 105 12.49 8.23 -5.27
C PRO A 105 13.45 8.51 -6.42
N ALA A 106 12.93 8.77 -7.62
CA ALA A 106 13.65 9.59 -8.58
C ALA A 106 13.60 11.08 -8.13
N ASP A 107 12.44 11.52 -7.62
CA ASP A 107 12.15 12.80 -7.00
C ASP A 107 10.92 12.73 -6.04
N ASP A 108 10.63 13.82 -5.32
CA ASP A 108 9.53 13.89 -4.34
C ASP A 108 8.14 13.66 -5.00
N GLU A 109 7.94 14.13 -6.23
CA GLU A 109 6.67 14.03 -6.96
C GLU A 109 6.38 12.60 -7.43
N GLY A 110 7.38 11.93 -8.04
CA GLY A 110 7.28 10.53 -8.44
C GLY A 110 7.04 9.60 -7.25
N THR A 111 7.57 9.95 -6.07
CA THR A 111 7.31 9.21 -4.83
C THR A 111 5.87 9.36 -4.38
N ASN A 112 5.30 10.57 -4.39
CA ASN A 112 3.90 10.78 -4.00
C ASN A 112 2.93 10.10 -4.96
N GLN A 113 3.19 10.16 -6.27
CA GLN A 113 2.37 9.46 -7.26
C GLN A 113 2.46 7.94 -7.08
N TYR A 114 3.66 7.42 -6.82
CA TYR A 114 3.85 6.01 -6.49
C TYR A 114 3.00 5.59 -5.27
N LEU A 115 3.07 6.34 -4.17
CA LEU A 115 2.39 5.98 -2.93
C LEU A 115 0.88 6.04 -3.10
N THR A 116 0.40 7.01 -3.87
CA THR A 116 -1.02 7.14 -4.23
C THR A 116 -1.50 5.93 -5.04
N ASN A 117 -0.76 5.52 -6.07
CA ASN A 117 -1.09 4.37 -6.89
C ASN A 117 -1.07 3.06 -6.08
N LEU A 118 -0.06 2.90 -5.22
CA LEU A 118 0.09 1.74 -4.37
C LEU A 118 -1.10 1.59 -3.41
N ARG A 119 -1.48 2.69 -2.76
CA ARG A 119 -2.62 2.73 -1.86
C ARG A 119 -3.92 2.43 -2.60
N GLN A 120 -4.12 3.04 -3.76
CA GLN A 120 -5.30 2.81 -4.57
C GLN A 120 -5.45 1.32 -4.93
N VAL A 121 -4.36 0.69 -5.39
CA VAL A 121 -4.39 -0.71 -5.80
C VAL A 121 -4.67 -1.65 -4.64
N LEU A 122 -4.01 -1.46 -3.49
CA LEU A 122 -4.16 -2.37 -2.35
C LEU A 122 -5.45 -2.16 -1.56
N GLU A 123 -5.95 -0.92 -1.44
CA GLU A 123 -7.17 -0.61 -0.69
C GLU A 123 -8.45 -0.88 -1.50
N GLN A 124 -8.42 -0.74 -2.83
CA GLN A 124 -9.57 -1.01 -3.70
C GLN A 124 -9.66 -2.48 -4.11
N TRP A 125 -8.68 -3.31 -3.73
CA TRP A 125 -8.68 -4.72 -4.08
C TRP A 125 -9.74 -5.47 -3.29
N GLU A 126 -10.75 -5.98 -4.00
CA GLU A 126 -11.86 -6.74 -3.44
C GLU A 126 -12.04 -8.04 -4.22
N PHE A 127 -12.15 -9.15 -3.50
CA PHE A 127 -12.67 -10.40 -4.05
C PHE A 127 -14.11 -10.59 -3.60
N GLY A 128 -14.93 -11.24 -4.43
CA GLY A 128 -16.31 -11.56 -4.08
C GLY A 128 -17.31 -10.66 -4.79
N ASP A 129 -17.88 -11.23 -5.85
CA ASP A 129 -19.15 -10.87 -6.46
C ASP A 129 -19.67 -12.08 -7.28
N SER A 130 -19.31 -13.30 -6.85
CA SER A 130 -19.68 -14.56 -7.49
C SER A 130 -20.69 -15.31 -6.63
N GLU A 131 -21.49 -16.18 -7.24
CA GLU A 131 -22.50 -17.00 -6.53
C GLU A 131 -21.90 -17.81 -5.36
N ASP A 132 -20.59 -18.12 -5.42
CA ASP A 132 -19.87 -18.93 -4.42
C ASP A 132 -19.32 -18.14 -3.22
N VAL A 133 -19.16 -16.80 -3.33
CA VAL A 133 -18.62 -15.95 -2.26
C VAL A 133 -19.55 -14.76 -2.01
N PRO A 134 -20.51 -14.88 -1.07
CA PRO A 134 -21.60 -13.92 -0.91
C PRO A 134 -21.19 -12.60 -0.22
N TYR A 135 -19.89 -12.38 0.02
CA TYR A 135 -19.38 -11.18 0.67
C TYR A 135 -18.05 -10.74 0.07
N LYS A 136 -17.86 -9.42 0.01
CA LYS A 136 -16.62 -8.81 -0.42
C LYS A 136 -15.52 -9.05 0.61
N LYS A 137 -14.39 -9.56 0.16
CA LYS A 137 -13.15 -9.79 0.90
C LYS A 137 -12.13 -8.74 0.47
N SER A 138 -11.74 -7.88 1.39
CA SER A 138 -10.69 -6.87 1.18
C SER A 138 -9.54 -7.06 2.17
N LEU A 139 -8.38 -6.48 1.85
CA LEU A 139 -7.23 -6.45 2.73
C LEU A 139 -7.51 -5.55 3.95
N HIS A 140 -7.04 -5.98 5.11
CA HIS A 140 -7.09 -5.13 6.30
C HIS A 140 -6.02 -4.04 6.19
N PRO A 141 -6.23 -2.81 6.71
CA PRO A 141 -5.22 -1.73 6.63
C PRO A 141 -3.83 -2.17 7.10
N PHE A 142 -3.75 -2.94 8.18
CA PHE A 142 -2.48 -3.53 8.65
C PHE A 142 -1.77 -4.34 7.56
N GLU A 143 -2.48 -5.16 6.80
CA GLU A 143 -1.90 -6.03 5.78
C GLU A 143 -1.48 -5.25 4.55
N VAL A 144 -2.25 -4.22 4.18
CA VAL A 144 -1.89 -3.28 3.13
C VAL A 144 -0.53 -2.64 3.46
N ALA A 145 -0.37 -2.14 4.69
CA ALA A 145 0.90 -1.57 5.13
C ALA A 145 2.02 -2.60 5.27
N ALA A 146 1.71 -3.81 5.74
CA ALA A 146 2.70 -4.88 5.89
C ALA A 146 3.22 -5.35 4.52
N LEU A 147 2.35 -5.54 3.52
CA LEU A 147 2.75 -5.85 2.15
C LEU A 147 3.64 -4.75 1.55
N ALA A 148 3.21 -3.50 1.68
CA ALA A 148 3.95 -2.34 1.17
C ALA A 148 5.35 -2.18 1.81
N ASN A 149 5.54 -2.62 3.06
CA ASN A 149 6.80 -2.50 3.76
C ASN A 149 7.70 -3.74 3.62
N LEU A 150 7.13 -4.94 3.54
CA LEU A 150 7.87 -6.21 3.62
C LEU A 150 8.08 -6.86 2.26
N MET A 151 7.09 -6.81 1.34
CA MET A 151 7.11 -7.59 0.10
C MET A 151 7.68 -6.83 -1.09
N THR A 152 8.44 -5.76 -0.87
CA THR A 152 8.91 -4.84 -1.93
C THR A 152 9.87 -5.46 -2.95
N THR A 153 10.44 -6.62 -2.65
CA THR A 153 11.43 -7.30 -3.52
C THR A 153 11.05 -8.73 -3.90
N SER A 154 9.91 -9.22 -3.43
CA SER A 154 9.50 -10.62 -3.57
C SER A 154 8.01 -10.71 -3.85
N SER A 155 7.63 -11.61 -4.76
CA SER A 155 6.25 -12.03 -4.99
C SER A 155 6.00 -13.45 -4.47
N ASP A 156 6.89 -13.98 -3.63
CA ASP A 156 6.72 -15.32 -3.09
C ASP A 156 5.56 -15.37 -2.07
N ARG A 157 4.58 -16.22 -2.38
CA ARG A 157 3.37 -16.40 -1.58
C ARG A 157 3.68 -16.99 -0.21
N ASP A 158 4.62 -17.93 -0.14
CA ASP A 158 4.98 -18.61 1.09
C ASP A 158 5.70 -17.67 2.05
N GLU A 159 6.64 -16.87 1.54
CA GLU A 159 7.22 -15.74 2.28
C GLU A 159 6.16 -14.75 2.76
N ALA A 160 5.28 -14.27 1.87
CA ALA A 160 4.24 -13.30 2.24
C ALA A 160 3.37 -13.79 3.40
N CYS A 161 3.02 -15.08 3.40
CA CYS A 161 2.14 -15.65 4.42
C CYS A 161 2.88 -16.08 5.69
N ALA A 162 4.18 -16.37 5.59
CA ALA A 162 5.02 -16.54 6.77
C ALA A 162 5.22 -15.21 7.51
N LEU A 163 5.36 -14.10 6.77
CA LEU A 163 5.55 -12.76 7.33
C LEU A 163 4.23 -12.10 7.75
N ILE A 164 3.13 -12.39 7.05
CA ILE A 164 1.79 -11.82 7.28
C ILE A 164 0.78 -12.98 7.41
N PRO A 165 0.74 -13.67 8.56
CA PRO A 165 -0.09 -14.87 8.73
C PRO A 165 -1.59 -14.62 8.56
N SER A 166 -2.03 -13.38 8.76
CA SER A 166 -3.44 -12.98 8.61
C SER A 166 -3.97 -13.12 7.18
N LEU A 167 -3.09 -13.24 6.17
CA LEU A 167 -3.47 -13.47 4.77
C LEU A 167 -4.08 -14.87 4.57
N ARG A 168 -3.53 -15.90 5.22
CA ARG A 168 -4.06 -17.29 5.18
C ARG A 168 -4.88 -17.65 6.41
N ARG A 169 -5.31 -16.68 7.20
CA ARG A 169 -6.12 -16.95 8.38
C ARG A 169 -7.40 -17.68 7.98
N THR A 170 -7.60 -18.88 8.53
CA THR A 170 -8.86 -19.62 8.39
C THR A 170 -9.81 -19.21 9.50
N ASP A 171 -11.01 -18.77 9.15
CA ASP A 171 -12.08 -18.50 10.11
C ASP A 171 -13.25 -19.47 9.91
N LYS A 172 -14.39 -19.21 10.58
CA LYS A 172 -15.57 -20.09 10.50
C LYS A 172 -16.19 -20.17 9.10
N LEU A 173 -15.87 -19.22 8.21
CA LEU A 173 -16.29 -19.18 6.81
C LEU A 173 -15.24 -19.76 5.85
N GLY A 174 -14.12 -20.29 6.36
CA GLY A 174 -13.04 -20.87 5.56
C GLY A 174 -11.83 -19.95 5.49
N ASP A 175 -10.97 -20.18 4.49
CA ASP A 175 -9.76 -19.38 4.31
C ASP A 175 -10.12 -17.95 3.93
N ARG A 176 -9.42 -17.00 4.56
CA ARG A 176 -9.61 -15.58 4.28
C ARG A 176 -9.33 -15.27 2.82
N PHE A 177 -8.18 -15.67 2.32
CA PHE A 177 -7.87 -15.68 0.89
C PHE A 177 -7.42 -17.07 0.45
N THR A 178 -7.83 -17.48 -0.75
CA THR A 178 -7.27 -18.67 -1.38
C THR A 178 -5.85 -18.39 -1.87
N GLU A 179 -5.10 -19.45 -2.15
CA GLU A 179 -3.77 -19.36 -2.72
C GLU A 179 -3.72 -18.54 -4.02
N ASP A 180 -4.66 -18.78 -4.93
CA ASP A 180 -4.78 -18.03 -6.19
C ASP A 180 -5.10 -16.54 -5.96
N GLN A 181 -5.88 -16.22 -4.92
CA GLN A 181 -6.19 -14.84 -4.55
C GLN A 181 -4.96 -14.12 -4.01
N ILE A 182 -4.13 -14.80 -3.21
CA ILE A 182 -2.90 -14.22 -2.68
C ILE A 182 -1.90 -13.97 -3.80
N ASP A 183 -1.75 -14.91 -4.75
CA ASP A 183 -0.92 -14.70 -5.94
C ASP A 183 -1.37 -13.48 -6.75
N ALA A 184 -2.67 -13.35 -7.00
CA ALA A 184 -3.21 -12.22 -7.74
C ALA A 184 -2.94 -10.87 -7.03
N ILE A 185 -3.04 -10.83 -5.69
CA ILE A 185 -2.66 -9.65 -4.90
C ILE A 185 -1.18 -9.32 -5.11
N LEU A 186 -0.29 -10.32 -4.97
CA LEU A 186 1.15 -10.13 -5.02
C LEU A 186 1.62 -9.75 -6.44
N GLU A 187 1.08 -10.37 -7.47
CA GLU A 187 1.36 -10.04 -8.86
C GLU A 187 0.96 -8.59 -9.17
N ASN A 188 -0.25 -8.19 -8.80
CA ASN A 188 -0.70 -6.83 -9.06
C ASN A 188 0.10 -5.79 -8.25
N PHE A 189 0.45 -6.11 -7.01
CA PHE A 189 1.36 -5.29 -6.20
C PHE A 189 2.71 -5.11 -6.89
N GLN A 190 3.33 -6.18 -7.40
CA GLN A 190 4.59 -6.09 -8.15
C GLN A 190 4.45 -5.31 -9.46
N ASN A 191 3.32 -5.42 -10.16
CA ASN A 191 3.06 -4.63 -11.36
C ASN A 191 3.05 -3.13 -11.07
N VAL A 192 2.56 -2.70 -9.90
CA VAL A 192 2.69 -1.30 -9.46
C VAL A 192 4.14 -0.94 -9.19
N LEU A 193 4.91 -1.82 -8.52
CA LEU A 193 6.32 -1.59 -8.24
C LEU A 193 7.17 -1.46 -9.52
N LEU A 194 6.92 -2.32 -10.51
CA LEU A 194 7.65 -2.40 -11.77
C LEU A 194 7.15 -1.39 -12.81
N GLY A 195 5.85 -1.11 -12.82
CA GLY A 195 5.22 -0.10 -13.70
C GLY A 195 5.69 1.33 -13.40
N LEU A 196 6.26 1.56 -12.21
CA LEU A 196 6.92 2.82 -11.84
C LEU A 196 8.43 2.81 -12.08
N GLN A 197 9.03 1.67 -12.45
CA GLN A 197 10.39 1.61 -12.98
C GLN A 197 10.46 1.88 -14.49
N GLN A 198 9.33 1.83 -15.20
CA GLN A 198 9.26 2.31 -16.58
C GLN A 198 8.91 3.79 -16.55
N GLY A 199 9.90 4.64 -16.85
CA GLY A 199 9.63 6.02 -17.25
C GLY A 199 8.61 6.06 -18.41
N PRO A 200 7.98 7.21 -18.67
CA PRO A 200 6.88 7.30 -19.63
C PRO A 200 7.37 6.90 -21.02
N GLY A 201 7.06 5.69 -21.45
CA GLY A 201 7.40 5.20 -22.79
C GLY A 201 7.70 3.72 -22.86
N ALA A 202 6.67 2.87 -22.78
CA ALA A 202 6.49 1.66 -23.59
C ALA A 202 5.32 0.85 -23.04
N GLY A 203 4.43 0.37 -23.92
CA GLY A 203 3.46 -0.67 -23.56
C GLY A 203 1.99 -0.32 -23.71
N GLY A 204 1.63 0.66 -24.55
CA GLY A 204 0.30 0.67 -25.16
C GLY A 204 0.28 -0.34 -26.29
N GLY A 205 -0.30 -1.51 -26.05
CA GLY A 205 -0.43 -2.58 -27.02
C GLY A 205 -1.11 -2.10 -28.30
N ASP A 206 -0.49 -2.47 -29.42
CA ASP A 206 -0.95 -2.26 -30.78
C ASP A 206 -2.41 -2.70 -30.96
N ALA A 207 -3.30 -1.73 -31.12
CA ALA A 207 -4.52 -1.95 -31.87
C ALA A 207 -4.13 -2.01 -33.35
N VAL A 208 -4.17 -3.22 -33.90
CA VAL A 208 -3.94 -3.59 -35.29
C VAL A 208 -4.74 -2.67 -36.23
N GLY A 209 -4.07 -1.64 -36.75
CA GLY A 209 -4.49 -0.90 -37.94
C GLY A 209 -4.03 -1.68 -39.17
N HIS A 210 -4.96 -2.43 -39.78
CA HIS A 210 -4.70 -3.09 -41.06
C HIS A 210 -4.91 -2.06 -42.17
N GLU A 211 -3.83 -1.37 -42.54
CA GLU A 211 -3.72 -0.66 -43.81
C GLU A 211 -3.67 -1.71 -44.93
N MET A 212 -4.63 -1.68 -45.84
CA MET A 212 -4.47 -2.23 -47.17
C MET A 212 -4.66 -1.11 -48.18
N ASP A 213 -3.53 -0.59 -48.64
CA ASP A 213 -3.40 0.14 -49.89
C ASP A 213 -3.83 -0.77 -51.04
N GLY A 214 -4.76 -0.28 -51.85
CA GLY A 214 -5.24 -0.95 -53.05
C GLY A 214 -5.48 0.05 -54.17
N MET A 215 -4.42 0.31 -54.93
CA MET A 215 -4.44 0.99 -56.23
C MET A 215 -5.47 0.36 -57.17
N GLY A 216 -6.18 1.17 -57.95
CA GLY A 216 -7.08 0.68 -59.00
C GLY A 216 -7.70 1.81 -59.79
N GLU A 217 -6.93 2.34 -60.74
CA GLU A 217 -7.46 3.03 -61.92
C GLU A 217 -8.35 2.06 -62.72
N GLY A 218 -9.36 2.58 -63.43
CA GLY A 218 -9.91 1.86 -64.56
C GLY A 218 -11.40 2.00 -64.78
N GLU A 219 -11.71 2.88 -65.74
CA GLU A 219 -12.64 2.64 -66.86
C GLU A 219 -14.16 2.62 -66.64
N GLU A 220 -14.74 3.47 -67.48
CA GLU A 220 -16.13 3.61 -67.89
C GLU A 220 -16.66 2.30 -68.50
N ASP A 221 -17.92 1.96 -68.25
CA ASP A 221 -18.91 1.84 -69.33
C ASP A 221 -20.32 1.49 -68.79
N VAL A 222 -21.27 2.31 -69.23
CA VAL A 222 -22.57 1.98 -69.84
C VAL A 222 -23.17 0.60 -69.52
N VAL A 223 -24.39 0.50 -68.99
CA VAL A 223 -25.64 0.23 -69.75
C VAL A 223 -26.90 0.49 -68.89
N ASP A 224 -27.80 1.21 -69.52
CA ASP A 224 -29.26 1.37 -69.36
C ASP A 224 -30.04 0.11 -68.95
N SER A 225 -31.14 0.27 -68.19
CA SER A 225 -32.45 -0.39 -68.39
C SER A 225 -33.40 -0.17 -67.21
N SER A 226 -34.41 0.67 -67.47
CA SER A 226 -35.85 0.47 -67.22
C SER A 226 -36.35 -0.46 -66.08
N GLY A 227 -37.28 0.08 -65.29
CA GLY A 227 -38.24 -0.65 -64.45
C GLY A 227 -38.92 0.30 -63.46
N ILE A 228 -39.94 1.07 -63.88
CA ILE A 228 -41.38 0.78 -63.69
C ILE A 228 -41.68 0.23 -62.28
N GLN A 229 -42.24 1.08 -61.42
CA GLN A 229 -43.28 0.67 -60.47
C GLN A 229 -44.33 1.78 -60.40
N GLU A 230 -45.52 1.41 -60.88
CA GLU A 230 -46.79 2.12 -60.82
C GLU A 230 -47.38 2.03 -59.40
N ASP A 231 -48.22 3.04 -59.11
CA ASP A 231 -49.40 3.06 -58.27
C ASP A 231 -49.30 2.76 -56.76
N ASP A 232 -49.70 3.74 -55.96
CA ASP A 232 -50.84 3.59 -55.04
C ASP A 232 -51.24 4.98 -54.47
N ASP A 233 -52.27 5.58 -55.06
CA ASP A 233 -53.06 6.67 -54.48
C ASP A 233 -54.56 6.33 -54.66
N LEU A 234 -55.27 6.32 -53.51
CA LEU A 234 -56.74 6.33 -53.28
C LEU A 234 -57.51 4.99 -53.23
#